data_AF-A0A8T0IHU8-F1
#
_entry.id   AF-A0A8T0IHU8-F1
#
_cell.length_a   1.000
_cell.length_b   1.000
_cell.length_c   1.000
_cell.angle_alpha   90.00
_cell.angle_beta   90.00
_cell.angle_gamma   90.00
#
_symmetry.space_group_name_H-M   'P 1'
#
loop_
_entity.id
_entity.type
_entity.pdbx_description
1 polymer ?
#
loop_
_entity_poly.entity_id
_entity_poly.type
_entity_poly.pdbx_seq_one_letter_code
_entity_poly.pdbx_strand_id
1 'polypeptide(L)'
;MAMFKNGAGAAVALLVLLAMVFQSQAQTCPSATSMVSCQAAVTTVNTMPTQACCNKVKSVLDLGSVGPKCLCDAMTSPTAVAFKVIKSQAVLLPSKCAKLMGLQYIKGYNCAGAIVP
;
A
#
# COMPACT_ATOMS: atom_id res chain seq x y z
N MET A 1 -24.57 10.46 -63.41
CA MET A 1 -23.11 10.36 -63.65
C MET A 1 -22.38 10.46 -62.33
N ALA A 2 -21.19 9.83 -62.25
CA ALA A 2 -20.23 9.76 -61.14
C ALA A 2 -20.35 8.58 -60.15
N MET A 3 -19.40 7.67 -60.32
CA MET A 3 -19.01 6.53 -59.46
C MET A 3 -17.96 6.99 -58.43
N PHE A 4 -18.01 6.49 -57.18
CA PHE A 4 -16.88 6.31 -56.24
C PHE A 4 -17.30 5.18 -55.26
N LYS A 5 -17.01 3.90 -55.48
CA LYS A 5 -15.77 3.11 -55.32
C LYS A 5 -15.36 2.88 -53.84
N ASN A 6 -15.54 1.62 -53.44
CA ASN A 6 -15.02 0.88 -52.27
C ASN A 6 -13.77 1.43 -51.55
N GLY A 7 -13.76 1.36 -50.21
CA GLY A 7 -12.53 1.40 -49.42
C GLY A 7 -12.73 1.45 -47.90
N ALA A 8 -12.51 0.32 -47.23
CA ALA A 8 -11.95 0.14 -45.88
C ALA A 8 -12.29 1.21 -44.80
N GLY A 9 -13.08 0.92 -43.75
CA GLY A 9 -12.94 -0.26 -42.91
C GLY A 9 -11.63 -0.28 -42.11
N ALA A 10 -11.08 0.85 -41.62
CA ALA A 10 -9.92 0.80 -40.70
C ALA A 10 -9.58 2.11 -39.94
N ALA A 11 -10.39 3.17 -39.95
CA ALA A 11 -9.92 4.48 -39.44
C ALA A 11 -10.28 4.78 -37.96
N VAL A 12 -11.02 3.91 -37.25
CA VAL A 12 -11.48 4.18 -35.87
C VAL A 12 -10.83 3.26 -34.83
N ALA A 13 -9.69 2.64 -35.16
CA ALA A 13 -8.96 1.77 -34.23
C ALA A 13 -7.72 2.44 -33.59
N LEU A 14 -7.28 3.59 -34.13
CA LEU A 14 -5.98 4.18 -33.78
C LEU A 14 -5.99 5.16 -32.59
N LEU A 15 -7.16 5.59 -32.10
CA LEU A 15 -7.25 6.56 -30.99
C LEU A 15 -7.36 5.94 -29.58
N VAL A 16 -7.57 4.63 -29.46
CA VAL A 16 -7.71 3.95 -28.15
C VAL A 16 -6.38 3.38 -27.63
N LEU A 17 -5.35 3.31 -28.48
CA LEU A 17 -4.05 2.70 -28.13
C LEU A 17 -3.12 3.60 -27.29
N LEU A 18 -3.48 4.87 -27.04
CA LEU A 18 -2.68 5.81 -26.24
C LEU A 18 -3.04 5.84 -24.74
N ALA A 19 -4.03 5.06 -24.29
CA ALA A 19 -4.45 5.06 -22.88
C ALA A 19 -3.65 4.11 -21.97
N MET A 20 -2.78 3.26 -22.54
CA MET A 20 -1.96 2.31 -21.77
C MET A 20 -0.54 2.83 -21.56
N VAL A 21 -0.39 4.14 -21.32
CA VAL A 21 0.74 4.64 -20.52
C VAL A 21 0.41 4.28 -19.07
N PHE A 22 0.41 2.98 -18.76
CA PHE A 22 0.41 2.52 -17.39
C PHE A 22 1.70 3.07 -16.80
N GLN A 23 1.51 4.12 -16.03
CA GLN A 23 2.50 4.75 -15.21
C GLN A 23 3.20 3.65 -14.41
N SER A 24 4.35 3.21 -14.90
CA SER A 24 5.33 2.42 -14.17
C SER A 24 5.96 3.31 -13.10
N GLN A 25 5.14 3.96 -12.27
CA GLN A 25 5.59 4.42 -10.99
C GLN A 25 5.80 3.11 -10.24
N ALA A 26 7.03 2.64 -10.19
CA ALA A 26 7.44 1.76 -9.11
C ALA A 26 7.10 2.56 -7.85
N GLN A 27 5.90 2.33 -7.29
CA GLN A 27 5.47 2.96 -6.05
C GLN A 27 6.41 2.39 -4.99
N THR A 28 7.51 3.12 -4.75
CA THR A 28 8.53 2.71 -3.82
C THR A 28 7.91 2.76 -2.44
N CYS A 29 7.90 1.61 -1.78
CA CYS A 29 7.40 1.50 -0.43
C CYS A 29 8.14 2.52 0.45
N PRO A 30 7.43 3.30 1.27
CA PRO A 30 8.10 4.23 2.16
C PRO A 30 9.02 3.45 3.11
N SER A 31 10.21 4.00 3.32
CA SER A 31 11.19 3.40 4.23
C SER A 31 10.62 3.32 5.65
N ALA A 32 11.07 2.34 6.43
CA ALA A 32 10.65 2.17 7.82
C ALA A 32 10.93 3.42 8.69
N THR A 33 11.93 4.22 8.33
CA THR A 33 12.23 5.52 8.94
C THR A 33 11.07 6.52 8.81
N SER A 34 10.26 6.41 7.76
CA SER A 34 9.05 7.24 7.58
C SER A 34 7.92 6.85 8.55
N MET A 35 8.07 5.74 9.28
CA MET A 35 7.12 5.22 10.26
C MET A 35 7.59 5.39 11.71
N VAL A 36 8.55 6.27 12.00
CA VAL A 36 9.03 6.54 13.38
C VAL A 36 7.88 6.91 14.33
N SER A 37 6.84 7.60 13.85
CA SER A 37 5.64 7.92 14.63
C SER A 37 4.86 6.69 15.12
N CYS A 38 5.08 5.52 14.51
CA CYS A 38 4.50 4.23 14.89
C CYS A 38 5.35 3.44 15.87
N GLN A 39 6.59 3.87 16.15
CA GLN A 39 7.57 3.09 16.90
C GLN A 39 7.00 2.58 18.24
N ALA A 40 6.43 3.45 19.07
CA ALA A 40 5.87 3.05 20.36
C ALA A 40 4.78 1.95 20.24
N ALA A 41 3.97 1.99 19.18
CA ALA A 41 2.91 1.01 18.96
C ALA A 41 3.39 -0.36 18.47
N VAL A 42 4.63 -0.43 17.96
CA VAL A 42 5.26 -1.64 17.46
C VAL A 42 6.40 -2.16 18.34
N THR A 43 6.94 -1.36 19.24
CA THR A 43 8.01 -1.76 20.18
C THR A 43 7.50 -2.05 21.58
N THR A 44 6.29 -1.59 21.92
CA THR A 44 5.70 -1.76 23.24
C THR A 44 4.37 -2.51 23.13
N VAL A 45 4.23 -3.54 23.95
CA VAL A 45 3.03 -4.39 23.97
C VAL A 45 1.82 -3.55 24.39
N ASN A 46 0.71 -3.72 23.67
CA ASN A 46 -0.58 -3.06 23.93
C ASN A 46 -0.60 -1.52 23.82
N THR A 47 0.47 -0.90 23.33
CA THR A 47 0.46 0.55 23.05
C THR A 47 -0.41 0.85 21.83
N MET A 48 -1.27 1.85 21.96
CA MET A 48 -2.07 2.39 20.85
C MET A 48 -1.21 3.28 19.94
N PRO A 49 -1.39 3.22 18.61
CA PRO A 49 -0.75 4.14 17.68
C PRO A 49 -1.27 5.57 17.88
N THR A 50 -0.46 6.55 17.51
CA THR A 50 -0.89 7.95 17.43
C THR A 50 -1.67 8.19 16.14
N GLN A 51 -2.45 9.28 16.08
CA GLN A 51 -3.10 9.70 14.84
C GLN A 51 -2.08 9.90 13.70
N ALA A 52 -0.91 10.45 14.01
CA ALA A 52 0.17 10.64 13.05
C ALA A 52 0.68 9.30 12.48
N CYS A 53 0.84 8.29 13.34
CA CYS A 53 1.16 6.93 12.89
C CYS A 53 0.07 6.39 11.96
N CYS A 54 -1.20 6.44 12.38
CA CYS A 54 -2.28 5.88 11.57
C CYS A 54 -2.47 6.60 10.23
N ASN A 55 -2.20 7.90 10.16
CA ASN A 55 -2.18 8.64 8.91
C ASN A 55 -1.07 8.13 7.97
N LYS A 56 0.11 7.78 8.50
CA LYS A 56 1.18 7.17 7.69
C LYS A 56 0.80 5.78 7.21
N VAL A 57 0.25 4.95 8.09
CA VAL A 57 -0.25 3.61 7.72
C VAL A 57 -1.30 3.73 6.63
N LYS A 58 -2.24 4.68 6.76
CA LYS A 58 -3.23 4.99 5.75
C LYS A 58 -2.58 5.33 4.41
N SER A 59 -1.63 6.26 4.39
CA SER A 59 -0.94 6.63 3.15
C SER A 59 -0.25 5.44 2.48
N VAL A 60 0.26 4.48 3.25
CA VAL A 60 0.86 3.25 2.68
C VAL A 60 -0.20 2.32 2.13
N LEU A 61 -1.30 2.11 2.86
CA LEU A 61 -2.40 1.26 2.41
C LEU A 61 -3.16 1.83 1.21
N ASP A 62 -3.18 3.16 1.06
CA ASP A 62 -3.75 3.86 -0.10
C ASP A 62 -2.95 3.64 -1.40
N LEU A 63 -1.78 2.98 -1.34
CA LEU A 63 -1.05 2.48 -2.52
C LEU A 63 -1.76 1.29 -3.21
N GLY A 64 -2.98 0.94 -2.77
CA GLY A 64 -3.78 -0.13 -3.34
C GLY A 64 -3.15 -1.50 -3.04
N SER A 65 -3.06 -2.36 -4.06
CA SER A 65 -2.61 -3.75 -3.91
C SER A 65 -1.18 -3.89 -3.38
N VAL A 66 -0.34 -2.85 -3.53
CA VAL A 66 1.05 -2.85 -3.05
C VAL A 66 1.17 -2.44 -1.59
N GLY A 67 0.17 -1.73 -1.06
CA GLY A 67 0.20 -1.14 0.28
C GLY A 67 0.46 -2.12 1.43
N PRO A 68 -0.28 -3.24 1.54
CA PRO A 68 -0.03 -4.24 2.58
C PRO A 68 1.39 -4.83 2.51
N LYS A 69 1.90 -5.05 1.29
CA LYS A 69 3.27 -5.50 1.07
C LYS A 69 4.27 -4.46 1.52
N CYS A 70 4.09 -3.19 1.14
CA CYS A 70 4.94 -2.10 1.57
C CYS A 70 4.97 -1.90 3.08
N LEU A 71 3.80 -2.00 3.72
CA LEU A 71 3.71 -1.93 5.18
C LEU A 71 4.46 -3.10 5.82
N CYS A 72 4.27 -4.31 5.30
CA CYS A 72 4.98 -5.48 5.78
C CYS A 72 6.49 -5.36 5.63
N ASP A 73 6.96 -5.01 4.44
CA ASP A 73 8.39 -4.86 4.12
C ASP A 73 9.02 -3.79 5.03
N ALA A 74 8.31 -2.67 5.29
CA ALA A 74 8.76 -1.66 6.25
C ALA A 74 8.90 -2.24 7.67
N MET A 75 7.91 -3.00 8.14
CA MET A 75 7.88 -3.61 9.49
C MET A 75 8.85 -4.78 9.65
N THR A 76 9.32 -5.39 8.56
CA THR A 76 10.31 -6.50 8.59
C THR A 76 11.70 -6.08 8.10
N SER A 77 11.89 -4.82 7.73
CA SER A 77 13.17 -4.30 7.24
C SER A 77 14.28 -4.37 8.30
N PRO A 78 15.57 -4.33 7.90
CA PRO A 78 16.69 -4.22 8.84
C PRO A 78 16.56 -3.03 9.81
N THR A 79 15.96 -1.94 9.34
CA THR A 79 15.66 -0.76 10.17
C THR A 79 14.60 -1.07 11.24
N ALA A 80 13.57 -1.86 10.93
CA ALA A 80 12.61 -2.32 11.93
C ALA A 80 13.26 -3.22 12.98
N VAL A 81 14.24 -4.05 12.58
CA VAL A 81 15.05 -4.83 13.53
C VAL A 81 15.87 -3.90 14.42
N ALA A 82 16.50 -2.88 13.87
CA ALA A 82 17.25 -1.88 14.64
C ALA A 82 16.35 -1.12 15.65
N PHE A 83 15.10 -0.85 15.28
CA PHE A 83 14.10 -0.26 16.17
C PHE A 83 13.47 -1.24 17.16
N LYS A 84 13.90 -2.51 17.19
CA LYS A 84 13.34 -3.57 18.06
C LYS A 84 11.83 -3.76 17.88
N VAL A 85 11.36 -3.70 16.64
CA VAL A 85 9.95 -3.95 16.30
C VAL A 85 9.53 -5.35 16.74
N ILE A 86 8.47 -5.42 17.53
CA ILE A 86 7.80 -6.66 17.91
C ILE A 86 6.82 -7.02 16.79
N LYS A 87 7.12 -8.07 16.02
CA LYS A 87 6.30 -8.49 14.87
C LYS A 87 4.81 -8.68 15.23
N SER A 88 4.52 -9.27 16.39
CA SER A 88 3.15 -9.48 16.86
C SER A 88 2.41 -8.19 17.19
N GLN A 89 3.11 -7.08 17.48
CA GLN A 89 2.49 -5.76 17.62
C GLN A 89 2.36 -5.04 16.28
N ALA A 90 3.34 -5.23 15.40
CA ALA A 90 3.39 -4.63 14.07
C ALA A 90 2.21 -5.09 13.19
N VAL A 91 1.88 -6.39 13.18
CA VAL A 91 0.72 -6.89 12.41
C VAL A 91 -0.64 -6.44 12.96
N LEU A 92 -0.70 -6.00 14.22
CA LEU A 92 -1.89 -5.42 14.83
C LEU A 92 -2.04 -3.93 14.52
N LEU A 93 -1.04 -3.29 13.92
CA LEU A 93 -1.07 -1.85 13.66
C LEU A 93 -2.26 -1.42 12.78
N PRO A 94 -2.59 -2.12 11.67
CA PRO A 94 -3.77 -1.78 10.87
C PRO A 94 -5.07 -1.87 11.65
N SER A 95 -5.25 -2.92 12.46
CA SER A 95 -6.47 -3.11 13.26
C SER A 95 -6.58 -2.10 14.41
N LYS A 96 -5.46 -1.76 15.06
CA LYS A 96 -5.40 -0.67 16.06
C LYS A 96 -5.78 0.68 15.44
N CYS A 97 -5.28 0.97 14.24
CA CYS A 97 -5.64 2.19 13.51
C CYS A 97 -7.08 2.20 13.01
N ALA A 98 -7.64 1.04 12.66
CA ALA A 98 -9.06 0.91 12.35
C ALA A 98 -9.93 1.26 13.55
N LYS A 99 -9.55 0.80 14.75
CA LYS A 99 -10.24 1.15 16.00
C LYS A 99 -10.12 2.65 16.35
N LEU A 100 -9.00 3.28 16.04
CA LEU A 100 -8.73 4.66 16.40
C LEU A 100 -9.37 5.68 15.45
N MET A 101 -9.32 5.44 14.13
CA MET A 101 -9.76 6.41 13.12
C MET A 101 -10.63 5.83 12.00
N GLY A 102 -11.12 4.60 12.11
CA GLY A 102 -11.92 3.97 11.07
C GLY A 102 -11.13 3.61 9.80
N LEU A 103 -9.82 3.38 9.93
CA LEU A 103 -8.95 2.97 8.83
C LEU A 103 -9.42 1.64 8.19
N GLN A 104 -9.56 1.62 6.87
CA GLN A 104 -9.77 0.38 6.11
C GLN A 104 -8.44 -0.28 5.76
N TYR A 105 -8.40 -1.61 5.85
CA TYR A 105 -7.21 -2.41 5.56
C TYR A 105 -7.59 -3.84 5.16
N ILE A 106 -6.64 -4.57 4.56
CA ILE A 106 -6.84 -5.95 4.13
C ILE A 106 -6.57 -6.90 5.30
N LYS A 107 -7.62 -7.60 5.74
CA LYS A 107 -7.53 -8.67 6.75
C LYS A 107 -6.99 -9.97 6.16
N GLY A 108 -6.37 -10.79 6.98
CA GLY A 108 -5.81 -12.08 6.57
C GLY A 108 -4.49 -11.99 5.80
N TYR A 109 -3.97 -10.78 5.58
CA TYR A 109 -2.69 -10.60 4.90
C TYR A 109 -1.55 -11.24 5.72
N ASN A 110 -0.74 -12.09 5.06
CA ASN A 110 0.41 -12.75 5.69
C ASN A 110 1.66 -11.88 5.55
N CYS A 111 2.10 -11.32 6.67
CA CYS A 111 3.35 -10.60 6.76
C CYS A 111 4.44 -11.47 7.39
N ALA A 112 5.28 -12.09 6.55
CA ALA A 112 6.43 -12.90 6.96
C ALA A 112 6.11 -13.96 8.04
N GLY A 113 4.97 -14.64 7.89
CA GLY A 113 4.48 -15.68 8.80
C GLY A 113 3.50 -15.19 9.87
N ALA A 114 3.24 -13.89 9.96
CA ALA A 114 2.28 -13.32 10.89
C ALA A 114 1.05 -12.77 10.15
N ILE A 115 -0.15 -13.15 10.59
CA ILE A 115 -1.41 -12.78 9.95
C ILE A 115 -1.92 -11.45 10.52
N VAL A 116 -2.28 -10.52 9.64
CA VAL A 116 -3.01 -9.29 10.00
C VAL A 116 -4.47 -9.66 10.30
N PRO A 117 -4.98 -9.42 11.52
CA PRO A 117 -6.32 -9.86 11.95
C PRO A 117 -7.46 -9.05 11.32
#